data_AF-A0A8X7U523-F1
#
_entry.id   AF-A0A8X7U523-F1
#
_cell.length_a   1.000
_cell.length_b   1.000
_cell.length_c   1.000
_cell.angle_alpha   90.00
_cell.angle_beta   90.00
_cell.angle_gamma   90.00
#
_symmetry.space_group_name_H-M   'P 1'
#
loop_
_entity.id
_entity.type
_entity.pdbx_description
1 polymer ?
#
loop_
_entity_poly.entity_id
_entity_poly.type
_entity_poly.pdbx_seq_one_letter_code
_entity_poly.pdbx_strand_id
1 'polypeptide(L)'
;MINGSRHHRRWVAEKLGPDVAEKELEFTRRVLSLDAKHYHAWSHRQWALLALGGWENELDYCHELLEADVFNNSAWNQRHYVITRSPSLGGLKAMRESEVSYTTDAILANPGNESSWRYLKALYKDDAESWVGDPSVSSVCLRVLSRTDCFHGHALSTLLDLLCDGLRPTSEHRDSVKALANEEADNNLASLVCTVLGRVDPIRANYWAWRKSKITVAV
;
A
#
# COMPACT_ATOMS: atom_id res chain seq x y z
N MET A 1 33.84 3.07 -6.29
CA MET A 1 34.15 4.51 -6.07
C MET A 1 32.93 5.42 -6.35
N ILE A 2 31.72 5.09 -5.86
CA ILE A 2 30.44 5.77 -6.26
C ILE A 2 29.80 6.59 -5.12
N ASN A 3 30.34 6.54 -3.90
CA ASN A 3 29.73 7.24 -2.75
C ASN A 3 30.09 8.74 -2.67
N GLY A 4 31.24 9.18 -3.18
CA GLY A 4 31.69 10.58 -3.07
C GLY A 4 30.87 11.57 -3.90
N SER A 5 30.45 11.20 -5.11
CA SER A 5 29.75 12.12 -6.03
C SER A 5 28.35 12.52 -5.55
N ARG A 6 27.64 11.60 -4.87
CA ARG A 6 26.26 11.81 -4.41
C ARG A 6 26.20 12.72 -3.19
N HIS A 7 27.10 12.51 -2.22
CA HIS A 7 27.22 13.40 -1.07
C HIS A 7 27.70 14.79 -1.49
N HIS A 8 28.60 14.87 -2.46
CA HIS A 8 29.03 16.16 -3.01
C HIS A 8 27.87 16.90 -3.69
N ARG A 9 27.04 16.23 -4.51
CA ARG A 9 25.87 16.87 -5.14
C ARG A 9 24.89 17.43 -4.10
N ARG A 10 24.56 16.65 -3.07
CA ARG A 10 23.69 17.12 -1.98
C ARG A 10 24.26 18.35 -1.28
N TRP A 11 25.55 18.30 -0.95
CA TRP A 11 26.25 19.41 -0.32
C TRP A 11 26.23 20.68 -1.18
N VAL A 12 26.49 20.57 -2.49
CA VAL A 12 26.42 21.72 -3.41
C VAL A 12 25.00 22.28 -3.47
N ALA A 13 23.99 21.43 -3.61
CA ALA A 13 22.60 21.88 -3.68
C ALA A 13 22.11 22.52 -2.37
N GLU A 14 22.51 22.00 -1.21
CA GLU A 14 22.30 22.63 0.11
C GLU A 14 22.90 24.05 0.17
N LYS A 15 24.08 24.26 -0.41
CA LYS A 15 24.71 25.59 -0.45
C LYS A 15 24.01 26.55 -1.41
N LEU A 16 23.40 26.04 -2.47
CA LEU A 16 22.64 26.84 -3.44
C LEU A 16 21.22 27.17 -2.95
N GLY A 17 20.67 26.38 -2.02
CA GLY A 17 19.39 26.65 -1.37
C GLY A 17 18.15 26.22 -2.18
N PRO A 18 16.95 26.65 -1.76
CA PRO A 18 15.67 26.20 -2.33
C PRO A 18 15.51 26.43 -3.84
N ASP A 19 16.20 27.44 -4.40
CA ASP A 19 16.12 27.80 -5.82
C ASP A 19 16.58 26.67 -6.77
N VAL A 20 17.29 25.66 -6.27
CA VAL A 20 17.70 24.49 -7.07
C VAL A 20 16.80 23.27 -6.89
N ALA A 21 15.75 23.34 -6.06
CA ALA A 21 14.85 22.21 -5.80
C ALA A 21 14.31 21.60 -7.10
N GLU A 22 13.75 22.44 -7.99
CA GLU A 22 13.20 21.99 -9.28
C GLU A 22 14.24 21.30 -10.16
N LYS A 23 15.49 21.79 -10.18
CA LYS A 23 16.59 21.17 -10.93
C LYS A 23 16.96 19.79 -10.38
N GLU A 24 16.92 19.61 -9.05
CA GLU A 24 17.19 18.33 -8.42
C GLU A 24 16.04 17.33 -8.63
N LEU A 25 14.79 17.80 -8.60
CA LEU A 25 13.61 16.98 -8.92
C LEU A 25 13.58 16.59 -10.40
N GLU A 26 13.95 17.47 -11.31
CA GLU A 26 14.04 17.16 -12.74
C GLU A 26 15.21 16.21 -13.04
N PHE A 27 16.36 16.40 -12.38
CA PHE A 27 17.47 15.46 -12.46
C PHE A 27 17.05 14.05 -12.03
N THR A 28 16.38 13.93 -10.88
CA THR A 28 15.92 12.61 -10.41
C THR A 28 14.84 12.02 -11.31
N ARG A 29 13.94 12.83 -11.88
CA ARG A 29 12.96 12.38 -12.90
C ARG A 29 13.65 11.71 -14.09
N ARG A 30 14.70 12.32 -14.64
CA ARG A 30 15.47 11.75 -15.76
C ARG A 30 16.19 10.46 -15.42
N VAL A 31 16.69 10.33 -14.18
CA VAL A 31 17.30 9.07 -13.74
C VAL A 31 16.23 7.98 -13.60
N LEU A 32 15.07 8.34 -13.05
CA LEU A 32 13.95 7.42 -12.84
C LEU A 32 13.25 7.02 -14.15
N SER A 33 13.30 7.83 -15.20
CA SER A 33 12.80 7.43 -16.52
C SER A 33 13.68 6.36 -17.18
N LEU A 34 14.96 6.25 -16.80
CA LEU A 34 15.87 5.19 -17.25
C LEU A 34 15.77 3.95 -16.37
N ASP A 35 15.63 4.13 -15.05
CA ASP A 35 15.41 3.06 -14.07
C ASP A 35 14.46 3.53 -12.97
N ALA A 36 13.18 3.17 -13.13
CA ALA A 36 12.11 3.58 -12.23
C ALA A 36 12.28 3.07 -10.78
N LYS A 37 13.14 2.07 -10.56
CA LYS A 37 13.39 1.46 -9.25
C LYS A 37 14.74 1.86 -8.68
N HIS A 38 15.44 2.83 -9.30
CA HIS A 38 16.76 3.26 -8.86
C HIS A 38 16.75 3.84 -7.44
N TYR A 39 17.12 3.01 -6.46
CA TYR A 39 17.00 3.31 -5.04
C TYR A 39 17.65 4.64 -4.63
N HIS A 40 18.82 4.93 -5.18
CA HIS A 40 19.55 6.16 -4.83
C HIS A 40 18.93 7.42 -5.43
N ALA A 41 18.20 7.30 -6.54
CA ALA A 41 17.48 8.43 -7.13
C ALA A 41 16.28 8.78 -6.26
N TRP A 42 15.53 7.77 -5.81
CA TRP A 42 14.44 7.95 -4.85
C TRP A 42 14.93 8.54 -3.52
N SER A 43 16.03 8.02 -2.96
CA SER A 43 16.62 8.57 -1.74
C SER A 43 17.06 10.03 -1.91
N HIS A 44 17.64 10.39 -3.06
CA HIS A 44 18.02 11.77 -3.36
C HIS A 44 16.79 12.67 -3.53
N ARG A 45 15.75 12.19 -4.21
CA ARG A 45 14.50 12.92 -4.40
C ARG A 45 13.83 13.26 -3.07
N GLN A 46 13.71 12.28 -2.17
CA GLN A 46 13.16 12.50 -0.82
C GLN A 46 14.00 13.49 0.00
N TRP A 47 15.33 13.40 -0.07
CA TRP A 47 16.19 14.39 0.57
C TRP A 47 15.97 15.80 -0.02
N ALA A 48 15.85 15.93 -1.34
CA ALA A 48 15.64 17.22 -1.99
C ALA A 48 14.32 17.86 -1.54
N LEU A 49 13.25 17.08 -1.45
CA LEU A 49 11.96 17.54 -0.94
C LEU A 49 12.05 18.08 0.49
N LEU A 50 12.76 17.36 1.39
CA LEU A 50 12.92 17.79 2.78
C LEU A 50 13.83 19.00 2.93
N ALA A 51 14.95 19.03 2.21
CA ALA A 51 16.00 20.03 2.41
C ALA A 51 15.73 21.33 1.62
N LEU A 52 15.10 21.21 0.45
CA LEU A 52 14.97 22.30 -0.53
C LEU A 52 13.51 22.66 -0.83
N GLY A 53 12.55 21.77 -0.57
CA GLY A 53 11.13 21.98 -0.90
C GLY A 53 10.75 21.39 -2.27
N GLY A 54 9.78 22.00 -2.96
CA GLY A 54 9.27 21.51 -4.25
C GLY A 54 8.22 20.41 -4.12
N TRP A 55 7.35 20.51 -3.12
CA TRP A 55 6.32 19.51 -2.81
C TRP A 55 5.09 19.59 -3.72
N GLU A 56 4.88 20.74 -4.36
CA GLU A 56 3.64 21.14 -5.02
C GLU A 56 3.21 20.14 -6.12
N ASN A 57 4.17 19.65 -6.90
CA ASN A 57 3.92 18.77 -8.05
C ASN A 57 4.30 17.30 -7.75
N GLU A 58 4.70 16.98 -6.52
CA GLU A 58 5.26 15.67 -6.21
C GLU A 58 4.17 14.57 -6.17
N LEU A 59 2.95 14.93 -5.75
CA LEU A 59 1.83 13.99 -5.76
C LEU A 59 1.36 13.69 -7.20
N ASP A 60 1.36 14.70 -8.07
CA ASP A 60 1.06 14.57 -9.50
C ASP A 60 2.12 13.69 -10.19
N TYR A 61 3.40 13.90 -9.86
CA TYR A 61 4.46 13.02 -10.37
C TYR A 61 4.29 11.56 -9.91
N CYS A 62 3.85 11.32 -8.67
CA CYS A 62 3.52 9.97 -8.23
C CYS A 62 2.33 9.40 -9.03
N HIS A 63 1.34 10.22 -9.35
CA HIS A 63 0.20 9.82 -10.17
C HIS A 63 0.64 9.43 -11.58
N GLU A 64 1.43 10.25 -12.27
CA GLU A 64 1.99 9.96 -13.60
C GLU A 64 2.72 8.60 -13.64
N LEU A 65 3.54 8.32 -12.63
CA LEU A 65 4.28 7.06 -12.53
C LEU A 65 3.37 5.85 -12.32
N LEU A 66 2.27 6.02 -11.58
CA LEU A 66 1.30 4.95 -11.32
C LEU A 66 0.33 4.73 -12.48
N GLU A 67 0.03 5.77 -13.27
CA GLU A 67 -0.66 5.62 -14.55
C GLU A 67 0.20 4.85 -15.56
N ALA A 68 1.51 5.11 -15.58
CA ALA A 68 2.44 4.40 -16.46
C ALA A 68 2.68 2.95 -16.02
N ASP A 69 2.84 2.70 -14.71
CA ASP A 69 3.00 1.37 -14.13
C ASP A 69 2.43 1.32 -12.71
N VAL A 70 1.20 0.81 -12.59
CA VAL A 70 0.54 0.64 -11.28
C VAL A 70 1.27 -0.34 -10.35
N PHE A 71 2.13 -1.21 -10.87
CA PHE A 71 2.95 -2.15 -10.08
C PHE A 71 4.27 -1.53 -9.59
N ASN A 72 4.50 -0.24 -9.86
CA ASN A 72 5.66 0.47 -9.37
C ASN A 72 5.57 0.74 -7.86
N ASN A 73 6.08 -0.21 -7.06
CA ASN A 73 6.12 -0.09 -5.60
C ASN A 73 6.88 1.15 -5.09
N SER A 74 7.87 1.63 -5.84
CA SER A 74 8.61 2.85 -5.46
C SER A 74 7.74 4.09 -5.58
N ALA A 75 6.87 4.16 -6.59
CA ALA A 75 5.91 5.25 -6.74
C ALA A 75 4.84 5.22 -5.63
N TRP A 76 4.29 4.05 -5.27
CA TRP A 76 3.40 3.92 -4.11
C TRP A 76 4.07 4.35 -2.80
N ASN A 77 5.32 3.93 -2.58
CA ASN A 77 6.09 4.34 -1.40
C ASN A 77 6.35 5.85 -1.40
N GLN A 78 6.67 6.45 -2.55
CA GLN A 78 6.84 7.89 -2.68
C GLN A 78 5.53 8.63 -2.41
N ARG A 79 4.41 8.16 -2.95
CA ARG A 79 3.08 8.73 -2.69
C ARG A 79 2.80 8.77 -1.18
N HIS A 80 3.09 7.67 -0.47
CA HIS A 80 2.92 7.60 0.99
C HIS A 80 3.85 8.60 1.70
N TYR A 81 5.09 8.69 1.24
CA TYR A 81 6.06 9.66 1.76
C TYR A 81 5.57 11.11 1.60
N VAL A 82 5.03 11.47 0.44
CA VAL A 82 4.52 12.82 0.15
C VAL A 82 3.36 13.18 1.07
N ILE A 83 2.33 12.34 1.16
CA ILE A 83 1.16 12.62 2.01
C ILE A 83 1.52 12.70 3.50
N THR A 84 2.60 12.03 3.94
CA THR A 84 3.01 12.01 5.36
C THR A 84 4.05 13.07 5.73
N ARG A 85 4.84 13.55 4.77
CA ARG A 85 5.95 14.47 5.01
C ARG A 85 5.75 15.86 4.44
N SER A 86 4.87 16.02 3.45
CA SER A 86 4.56 17.33 2.89
C SER A 86 4.00 18.26 3.97
N PRO A 87 4.59 19.46 4.16
CA PRO A 87 4.08 20.44 5.12
C PRO A 87 2.68 20.96 4.81
N SER A 88 2.24 20.90 3.55
CA SER A 88 0.98 21.50 3.08
C SER A 88 -0.21 20.54 3.03
N LEU A 89 0.02 19.22 3.02
CA LEU A 89 -1.04 18.22 2.83
C LEU A 89 -1.75 17.81 4.12
N GLY A 90 -1.28 18.24 5.30
CA GLY A 90 -1.95 17.96 6.58
C GLY A 90 -1.82 16.51 7.07
N GLY A 91 -1.01 15.67 6.43
CA GLY A 91 -0.71 14.31 6.88
C GLY A 91 -1.78 13.28 6.52
N LEU A 92 -1.62 12.06 7.07
CA LEU A 92 -2.54 10.94 6.83
C LEU A 92 -4.00 11.28 7.14
N LYS A 93 -4.25 11.98 8.26
CA LYS A 93 -5.62 12.28 8.68
C LYS A 93 -6.38 13.14 7.67
N ALA A 94 -5.70 14.13 7.08
CA ALA A 94 -6.31 15.03 6.10
C ALA A 94 -6.48 14.36 4.72
N MET A 95 -5.52 13.51 4.33
CA MET A 95 -5.50 12.88 3.02
C MET A 95 -6.23 11.53 2.96
N ARG A 96 -6.66 10.97 4.10
CA ARG A 96 -7.16 9.59 4.18
C ARG A 96 -8.28 9.30 3.20
N GLU A 97 -9.33 10.11 3.18
CA GLU A 97 -10.52 9.86 2.36
C GLU A 97 -10.20 9.82 0.85
N SER A 98 -9.47 10.81 0.35
CA SER A 98 -9.09 10.87 -1.06
C SER A 98 -8.12 9.75 -1.45
N GLU A 99 -7.15 9.42 -0.59
CA GLU A 99 -6.18 8.36 -0.85
C GLU A 99 -6.79 6.97 -0.75
N VAL A 100 -7.76 6.75 0.14
CA VAL A 100 -8.53 5.50 0.21
C VAL A 100 -9.32 5.32 -1.08
N SER A 101 -10.04 6.35 -1.53
CA SER A 101 -10.77 6.32 -2.80
C SER A 101 -9.85 5.95 -3.96
N TYR A 102 -8.76 6.71 -4.15
CA TYR A 102 -7.75 6.46 -5.19
C TYR A 102 -7.21 5.02 -5.14
N THR A 103 -6.90 4.52 -3.94
CA THR A 103 -6.32 3.19 -3.78
C THR A 103 -7.34 2.08 -4.01
N THR A 104 -8.59 2.27 -3.60
CA THR A 104 -9.65 1.29 -3.86
C THR A 104 -9.93 1.15 -5.36
N ASP A 105 -9.92 2.24 -6.11
CA ASP A 105 -10.03 2.20 -7.58
C ASP A 105 -8.86 1.44 -8.21
N ALA A 106 -7.63 1.71 -7.76
CA ALA A 106 -6.44 0.99 -8.23
C ALA A 106 -6.49 -0.51 -7.91
N ILE A 107 -7.00 -0.89 -6.73
CA ILE A 107 -7.20 -2.29 -6.33
C ILE A 107 -8.24 -2.97 -7.22
N LEU A 108 -9.38 -2.31 -7.49
CA LEU A 108 -10.45 -2.91 -8.30
C LEU A 108 -10.01 -3.11 -9.75
N ALA A 109 -9.22 -2.17 -10.28
CA ALA A 109 -8.61 -2.30 -11.60
C ALA A 109 -7.59 -3.45 -11.65
N ASN A 110 -6.75 -3.60 -10.62
CA ASN A 110 -5.69 -4.62 -10.57
C ASN A 110 -5.63 -5.33 -9.20
N PRO A 111 -6.54 -6.30 -8.93
CA PRO A 111 -6.62 -6.92 -7.60
C PRO A 111 -5.38 -7.72 -7.18
N GLY A 112 -4.59 -8.19 -8.16
CA GLY A 112 -3.33 -8.89 -7.93
C GLY A 112 -2.14 -7.98 -7.60
N ASN A 113 -2.31 -6.65 -7.56
CA ASN A 113 -1.24 -5.73 -7.22
C ASN A 113 -1.03 -5.60 -5.72
N GLU A 114 -0.03 -6.29 -5.16
CA GLU A 114 0.28 -6.23 -3.73
C GLU A 114 0.56 -4.80 -3.22
N SER A 115 1.13 -3.91 -4.05
CA SER A 115 1.53 -2.57 -3.62
C SER A 115 0.34 -1.69 -3.26
N SER A 116 -0.77 -1.76 -3.99
CA SER A 116 -1.97 -0.97 -3.69
C SER A 116 -2.65 -1.43 -2.39
N TRP A 117 -2.71 -2.75 -2.14
CA TRP A 117 -3.20 -3.29 -0.86
C TRP A 117 -2.33 -2.88 0.33
N ARG A 118 -1.00 -2.93 0.18
CA ARG A 118 -0.07 -2.49 1.23
C ARG A 118 -0.18 -1.00 1.48
N TYR A 119 -0.36 -0.21 0.43
CA TYR A 119 -0.59 1.23 0.53
C TYR A 119 -1.88 1.53 1.29
N LEU A 120 -2.99 0.85 0.96
CA LEU A 120 -4.26 1.00 1.65
C LEU A 120 -4.10 0.77 3.16
N LYS A 121 -3.42 -0.31 3.57
CA LYS A 121 -3.14 -0.59 4.99
C LYS A 121 -2.29 0.51 5.64
N ALA A 122 -1.31 1.05 4.92
CA ALA A 122 -0.43 2.09 5.44
C ALA A 122 -1.15 3.43 5.74
N LEU A 123 -2.28 3.72 5.08
CA LEU A 123 -3.10 4.92 5.34
C LEU A 123 -3.71 4.95 6.76
N TYR A 124 -3.79 3.80 7.42
CA TYR A 124 -4.32 3.62 8.78
C TYR A 124 -3.24 3.20 9.77
N LYS A 125 -1.96 3.49 9.45
CA LYS A 125 -0.86 3.17 10.34
C LYS A 125 -1.12 3.72 11.75
N ASP A 126 -1.00 2.84 12.74
CA ASP A 126 -1.22 3.12 14.17
C ASP A 126 -2.67 3.58 14.52
N ASP A 127 -3.65 3.29 13.64
CA ASP A 127 -5.06 3.70 13.77
C ASP A 127 -6.02 2.54 13.42
N ALA A 128 -5.98 1.48 14.25
CA ALA A 128 -6.76 0.26 14.04
C ALA A 128 -8.29 0.49 14.11
N GLU A 129 -8.73 1.47 14.88
CA GLU A 129 -10.16 1.83 14.98
C GLU A 129 -10.67 2.38 13.65
N SER A 130 -9.95 3.32 13.03
CA SER A 130 -10.32 3.81 11.69
C SER A 130 -10.16 2.74 10.61
N TRP A 131 -9.16 1.87 10.73
CA TRP A 131 -8.94 0.75 9.80
C TRP A 131 -10.14 -0.20 9.73
N VAL A 132 -10.64 -0.63 10.90
CA VAL A 132 -11.79 -1.53 11.01
C VAL A 132 -13.10 -0.80 10.74
N GLY A 133 -13.17 0.49 11.11
CA GLY A 133 -14.37 1.32 10.99
C GLY A 133 -14.65 1.84 9.59
N ASP A 134 -13.68 1.82 8.67
CA ASP A 134 -13.86 2.34 7.30
C ASP A 134 -14.59 1.34 6.39
N PRO A 135 -15.83 1.64 5.96
CA PRO A 135 -16.60 0.73 5.11
C PRO A 135 -15.95 0.46 3.75
N SER A 136 -15.12 1.38 3.25
CA SER A 136 -14.48 1.28 1.94
C SER A 136 -13.49 0.12 1.89
N VAL A 137 -12.78 -0.13 3.00
CA VAL A 137 -11.81 -1.23 3.12
C VAL A 137 -12.51 -2.59 3.12
N SER A 138 -13.60 -2.72 3.87
CA SER A 138 -14.42 -3.94 3.88
C SER A 138 -15.09 -4.17 2.51
N SER A 139 -15.66 -3.12 1.93
CA SER A 139 -16.32 -3.16 0.62
C SER A 139 -15.38 -3.59 -0.50
N VAL A 140 -14.15 -3.03 -0.56
CA VAL A 140 -13.20 -3.41 -1.60
C VAL A 140 -12.76 -4.87 -1.48
N CYS A 141 -12.62 -5.39 -0.26
CA CYS A 141 -12.37 -6.82 -0.05
C CYS A 141 -13.52 -7.67 -0.62
N LEU A 142 -14.77 -7.38 -0.25
CA LEU A 142 -15.95 -8.12 -0.73
C LEU A 142 -16.09 -8.06 -2.26
N ARG A 143 -15.87 -6.89 -2.86
CA ARG A 143 -15.92 -6.70 -4.32
C ARG A 143 -14.86 -7.52 -5.05
N VAL A 144 -13.68 -7.71 -4.46
CA VAL A 144 -12.64 -8.56 -5.05
C VAL A 144 -12.97 -10.04 -4.82
N LEU A 145 -13.45 -10.42 -3.64
CA LEU A 145 -13.83 -11.80 -3.32
C LEU A 145 -15.01 -12.31 -4.15
N SER A 146 -15.91 -11.43 -4.60
CA SER A 146 -17.06 -11.80 -5.45
C SER A 146 -16.69 -12.03 -6.91
N ARG A 147 -15.50 -11.61 -7.34
CA ARG A 147 -15.01 -11.85 -8.71
C ARG A 147 -14.53 -13.28 -8.86
N THR A 148 -14.77 -13.88 -10.02
CA THR A 148 -14.30 -15.24 -10.35
C THR A 148 -12.97 -15.23 -11.10
N ASP A 149 -12.52 -14.08 -11.60
CA ASP A 149 -11.46 -13.92 -12.60
C ASP A 149 -10.20 -13.23 -12.07
N CYS A 150 -9.95 -13.28 -10.76
CA CYS A 150 -8.82 -12.57 -10.16
C CYS A 150 -8.13 -13.35 -9.03
N PHE A 151 -6.94 -12.89 -8.66
CA PHE A 151 -6.22 -13.38 -7.49
C PHE A 151 -6.83 -12.81 -6.19
N HIS A 152 -7.39 -13.67 -5.34
CA HIS A 152 -8.04 -13.27 -4.08
C HIS A 152 -7.10 -13.14 -2.89
N GLY A 153 -5.83 -13.56 -3.01
CA GLY A 153 -4.94 -13.71 -1.84
C GLY A 153 -4.72 -12.41 -1.06
N HIS A 154 -4.62 -11.27 -1.74
CA HIS A 154 -4.46 -9.98 -1.06
C HIS A 154 -5.74 -9.54 -0.35
N ALA A 155 -6.91 -9.68 -0.98
CA ALA A 155 -8.20 -9.38 -0.36
C ALA A 155 -8.46 -10.28 0.87
N LEU A 156 -8.15 -11.58 0.76
CA LEU A 156 -8.24 -12.51 1.89
C LEU A 156 -7.27 -12.14 3.02
N SER A 157 -6.03 -11.77 2.70
CA SER A 157 -5.05 -11.32 3.70
C SER A 157 -5.51 -10.04 4.41
N THR A 158 -6.05 -9.07 3.67
CA THR A 158 -6.59 -7.83 4.24
C THR A 158 -7.82 -8.09 5.10
N LEU A 159 -8.73 -8.96 4.65
CA LEU A 159 -9.89 -9.38 5.44
C LEU A 159 -9.46 -10.09 6.73
N LEU A 160 -8.45 -10.95 6.68
CA LEU A 160 -7.90 -11.59 7.87
C LEU A 160 -7.38 -10.56 8.88
N ASP A 161 -6.63 -9.56 8.41
CA ASP A 161 -6.14 -8.47 9.25
C ASP A 161 -7.31 -7.72 9.91
N LEU A 162 -8.34 -7.34 9.14
CA LEU A 162 -9.54 -6.70 9.68
C LEU A 162 -10.23 -7.54 10.77
N LEU A 163 -10.39 -8.85 10.54
CA LEU A 163 -10.99 -9.77 11.53
C LEU A 163 -10.15 -9.87 12.80
N CYS A 164 -8.82 -9.93 12.68
CA CYS A 164 -7.91 -9.93 13.82
C CYS A 164 -7.94 -8.60 14.59
N ASP A 165 -8.15 -7.49 13.90
CA ASP A 165 -8.20 -6.15 14.48
C ASP A 165 -9.60 -5.79 15.06
N GLY A 166 -10.58 -6.69 14.95
CA GLY A 166 -11.88 -6.58 15.62
C GLY A 166 -13.10 -6.38 14.71
N LEU A 167 -12.94 -6.50 13.38
CA LEU A 167 -14.08 -6.47 12.46
C LEU A 167 -15.09 -7.57 12.80
N ARG A 168 -16.36 -7.18 12.92
CA ARG A 168 -17.47 -8.12 13.06
C ARG A 168 -17.93 -8.58 11.67
N PRO A 169 -17.75 -9.85 11.28
CA PRO A 169 -18.10 -10.30 9.95
C PRO A 169 -19.60 -10.34 9.73
N THR A 170 -20.05 -9.78 8.61
CA THR A 170 -21.43 -9.89 8.11
C THR A 170 -21.67 -11.25 7.43
N SER A 171 -22.92 -11.54 7.03
CA SER A 171 -23.25 -12.70 6.22
C SER A 171 -22.48 -12.71 4.90
N GLU A 172 -22.38 -11.56 4.22
CA GLU A 172 -21.67 -11.43 2.94
C GLU A 172 -20.19 -11.83 3.03
N HIS A 173 -19.50 -11.48 4.13
CA HIS A 173 -18.13 -11.91 4.37
C HIS A 173 -18.03 -13.43 4.46
N ARG A 174 -18.97 -14.05 5.20
CA ARG A 174 -19.00 -15.51 5.38
C ARG A 174 -19.29 -16.21 4.06
N ASP A 175 -20.26 -15.72 3.31
CA ASP A 175 -20.69 -16.32 2.05
C ASP A 175 -19.59 -16.22 0.99
N SER A 176 -18.92 -15.07 0.90
CA SER A 176 -17.80 -14.86 -0.03
C SER A 176 -16.62 -15.80 0.25
N VAL A 177 -16.22 -15.96 1.52
CA VAL A 177 -15.11 -16.86 1.87
C VAL A 177 -15.51 -18.33 1.72
N LYS A 178 -16.74 -18.70 2.08
CA LYS A 178 -17.26 -20.07 1.90
C LYS A 178 -17.28 -20.48 0.44
N ALA A 179 -17.68 -19.58 -0.46
CA ALA A 179 -17.67 -19.82 -1.90
C ALA A 179 -16.26 -20.17 -2.42
N LEU A 180 -15.20 -19.67 -1.76
CA LEU A 180 -13.80 -19.99 -2.10
C LEU A 180 -13.24 -21.23 -1.38
N ALA A 181 -13.84 -21.64 -0.26
CA ALA A 181 -13.33 -22.71 0.58
C ALA A 181 -13.71 -24.12 0.12
N ASN A 182 -14.82 -24.27 -0.62
CA ASN A 182 -15.34 -25.56 -1.12
C ASN A 182 -15.54 -26.66 -0.04
N GLU A 183 -15.65 -26.30 1.24
CA GLU A 183 -15.77 -27.23 2.40
C GLU A 183 -16.76 -26.69 3.45
N GLU A 184 -17.28 -27.58 4.30
CA GLU A 184 -18.07 -27.19 5.47
C GLU A 184 -17.22 -26.35 6.44
N ALA A 185 -17.73 -25.16 6.72
CA ALA A 185 -16.97 -24.08 7.35
C ALA A 185 -16.62 -24.37 8.81
N ASP A 186 -15.35 -24.10 9.14
CA ASP A 186 -14.92 -23.80 10.51
C ASP A 186 -15.82 -22.66 11.08
N ASN A 187 -16.28 -22.77 12.34
CA ASN A 187 -17.17 -21.76 12.94
C ASN A 187 -16.52 -20.35 12.97
N ASN A 188 -15.20 -20.30 12.99
CA ASN A 188 -14.42 -19.08 12.96
C ASN A 188 -14.05 -18.70 11.51
N LEU A 189 -14.56 -17.55 11.04
CA LEU A 189 -14.28 -17.04 9.69
C LEU A 189 -12.80 -16.77 9.45
N ALA A 190 -12.06 -16.26 10.45
CA ALA A 190 -10.63 -15.97 10.30
C ALA A 190 -9.81 -17.26 10.09
N SER A 191 -10.18 -18.34 10.78
CA SER A 191 -9.61 -19.68 10.59
C SER A 191 -9.89 -20.24 9.19
N LEU A 192 -11.10 -19.99 8.67
CA LEU A 192 -11.46 -20.36 7.30
C LEU A 192 -10.63 -19.58 6.28
N VAL A 193 -10.50 -18.26 6.45
CA VAL A 193 -9.67 -17.40 5.59
C VAL A 193 -8.21 -17.90 5.54
N CYS A 194 -7.59 -18.23 6.67
CA CYS A 194 -6.24 -18.82 6.70
C CYS A 194 -6.17 -20.15 5.92
N THR A 195 -7.22 -20.95 5.97
CA THR A 195 -7.30 -22.23 5.24
C THR A 195 -7.34 -22.01 3.73
N VAL A 196 -8.13 -21.05 3.26
CA VAL A 196 -8.18 -20.66 1.85
C VAL A 196 -6.85 -20.06 1.40
N LEU A 197 -6.26 -19.17 2.20
CA LEU A 197 -4.95 -18.56 1.93
C LEU A 197 -3.83 -19.59 1.79
N GLY A 198 -3.83 -20.68 2.57
CA GLY A 198 -2.87 -21.77 2.42
C GLY A 198 -2.91 -22.48 1.06
N ARG A 199 -4.05 -22.42 0.36
CA ARG A 199 -4.23 -22.99 -0.99
C ARG A 199 -3.89 -21.98 -2.07
N VAL A 200 -4.30 -20.72 -1.88
CA VAL A 200 -4.12 -19.62 -2.85
C VAL A 200 -2.68 -19.07 -2.85
N ASP A 201 -1.98 -19.14 -1.72
CA ASP A 201 -0.57 -18.75 -1.55
C ASP A 201 0.23 -19.92 -0.95
N PRO A 202 0.51 -20.97 -1.76
CA PRO A 202 1.17 -22.18 -1.27
C PRO A 202 2.61 -21.95 -0.79
N ILE A 203 3.29 -20.91 -1.32
CA ILE A 203 4.63 -20.51 -0.89
C ILE A 203 4.62 -20.13 0.59
N ARG A 204 3.52 -19.50 1.06
CA ARG A 204 3.34 -19.10 2.46
C ARG A 204 2.41 -20.05 3.25
N ALA A 205 2.16 -21.27 2.77
CA ALA A 205 1.24 -22.21 3.43
C ALA A 205 1.59 -22.45 4.92
N ASN A 206 2.88 -22.60 5.25
CA ASN A 206 3.34 -22.75 6.64
C ASN A 206 3.08 -21.50 7.49
N TYR A 207 3.22 -20.31 6.90
CA TYR A 207 2.90 -19.06 7.56
C TYR A 207 1.39 -18.96 7.85
N TRP A 208 0.54 -19.34 6.89
CA TRP A 208 -0.92 -19.34 7.08
C TRP A 208 -1.38 -20.38 8.10
N ALA A 209 -0.76 -21.56 8.13
CA ALA A 209 -1.00 -22.57 9.15
C ALA A 209 -0.61 -22.08 10.56
N TRP A 210 0.57 -21.44 10.69
CA TRP A 210 0.98 -20.79 11.93
C TRP A 210 0.05 -19.64 12.33
N ARG A 211 -0.37 -18.80 11.37
CA ARG A 211 -1.28 -17.69 11.62
C ARG A 211 -2.63 -18.21 12.12
N LYS A 212 -3.16 -19.28 11.52
CA LYS A 212 -4.36 -19.98 11.97
C LYS A 212 -4.24 -20.44 13.42
N SER A 213 -3.10 -21.01 13.82
CA SER A 213 -2.90 -21.49 15.20
C SER A 213 -2.78 -20.35 16.24
N LYS A 214 -2.62 -19.10 15.80
CA LYS A 214 -2.55 -17.91 16.68
C LYS A 214 -3.89 -17.18 16.80
N ILE A 215 -4.88 -17.53 15.98
CA ILE A 215 -6.23 -17.00 16.11
C ILE A 215 -6.84 -17.68 17.34
N THR A 216 -6.91 -16.95 18.44
CA THR A 216 -7.65 -17.40 19.63
C THR A 216 -9.11 -17.52 19.24
N VAL A 217 -9.64 -18.73 19.29
CA VAL A 217 -11.09 -18.95 19.25
C VAL A 217 -11.62 -18.29 20.51
N ALA A 218 -12.33 -17.17 20.38
CA ALA A 218 -13.20 -16.72 21.45
C ALA A 218 -14.23 -17.84 21.63
N VAL A 219 -14.03 -18.65 22.69
CA VAL A 219 -14.99 -19.65 23.15
C VAL A 219 -16.24 -18.93 23.65
#